data_AF-A0A645IX87-F1
#
_entry.id   AF-A0A645IX87-F1
#
_cell.length_a   1.000
_cell.length_b   1.000
_cell.length_c   1.000
_cell.angle_alpha   90.00
_cell.angle_beta   90.00
_cell.angle_gamma   90.00
#
_symmetry.space_group_name_H-M   'P 1'
#
loop_
_entity.id
_entity.type
_entity.pdbx_description
1 polymer ?
#
loop_
_entity_poly.entity_id
_entity_poly.type
_entity_poly.pdbx_seq_one_letter_code
_entity_poly.pdbx_strand_id
1 'polypeptide(L)' 'MESLNKQGRIIALQSGANVVMPNVTEGEYRKLYALYPGKICVNDTPGHCRNCITGKINGIGRRVSDQYGYRNKNKN' A
#
# COMPACT_ATOMS: atom_id res chain seq x y z
N MET A 1 4.72 8.39 0.18
CA MET A 1 6.02 7.74 -0.05
C MET A 1 6.28 7.49 -1.52
N GLU A 2 5.46 6.70 -2.23
CA GLU A 2 5.69 6.52 -3.67
C GLU A 2 5.53 7.79 -4.52
N SER A 3 4.81 8.78 -3.98
CA SER A 3 4.73 10.15 -4.48
C SER A 3 6.08 10.88 -4.53
N LEU A 4 7.05 10.48 -3.66
CA LEU A 4 8.39 11.07 -3.59
C LEU A 4 9.46 10.16 -4.19
N ASN A 5 9.29 8.84 -4.09
CA ASN A 5 10.20 7.85 -4.65
C ASN A 5 9.40 6.65 -5.16
N LYS A 6 9.53 6.31 -6.45
CA LYS A 6 8.78 5.21 -7.09
C LYS A 6 8.82 3.86 -6.37
N GLN A 7 9.85 3.59 -5.56
CA GLN A 7 10.00 2.36 -4.76
C GLN A 7 9.76 2.56 -3.25
N GLY A 8 9.33 3.75 -2.81
CA GLY A 8 9.30 4.12 -1.39
C GLY A 8 8.50 3.17 -0.50
N ARG A 9 7.40 2.58 -1.00
CA ARG A 9 6.64 1.56 -0.25
C ARG A 9 7.43 0.28 -0.03
N ILE A 10 8.18 -0.17 -1.02
CA ILE A 10 9.02 -1.36 -0.92
C ILE A 10 10.16 -1.12 0.06
N ILE A 11 10.85 0.01 -0.07
CA ILE A 11 11.93 0.40 0.85
C ILE A 11 11.40 0.41 2.28
N ALA A 12 10.26 1.07 2.55
CA ALA A 12 9.67 1.08 3.89
C ALA A 12 9.33 -0.32 4.42
N LEU A 13 8.80 -1.22 3.58
CA LEU A 13 8.50 -2.61 3.95
C LEU A 13 9.75 -3.44 4.25
N GLN A 14 10.89 -3.09 3.64
CA GLN A 14 12.19 -3.71 3.90
C GLN A 14 12.94 -3.04 5.07
N SER A 15 12.50 -1.85 5.49
CA SER A 15 13.09 -1.08 6.60
C SER A 15 12.25 -1.11 7.89
N GLY A 16 11.34 -2.09 8.05
CA GLY A 16 10.62 -2.35 9.29
C GLY A 16 9.10 -2.17 9.23
N ALA A 17 8.56 -1.54 8.18
CA ALA A 17 7.11 -1.49 8.02
C ALA A 17 6.54 -2.89 7.74
N ASN A 18 5.34 -3.16 8.23
CA ASN A 18 4.64 -4.44 8.05
C ASN A 18 3.20 -4.30 7.56
N VAL A 19 2.74 -3.07 7.32
CA VAL A 19 1.40 -2.76 6.83
C VAL A 19 1.52 -1.84 5.61
N VAL A 20 0.65 -2.06 4.63
CA VAL A 20 0.45 -1.15 3.50
C VAL A 20 -1.04 -0.88 3.34
N MET A 21 -1.38 0.36 3.00
CA MET A 21 -2.77 0.80 2.86
C MET A 21 -3.05 1.14 1.39
N PRO A 22 -3.65 0.23 0.61
CA PRO A 22 -4.10 0.55 -0.74
C PRO A 22 -5.23 1.58 -0.69
N ASN A 23 -5.23 2.53 -1.61
CA ASN A 23 -6.37 3.44 -1.75
C ASN A 23 -7.53 2.68 -2.42
N VAL A 24 -8.66 2.58 -1.72
CA VAL A 24 -9.87 1.86 -2.15
C VAL A 24 -11.00 2.79 -2.61
N THR A 25 -10.81 4.12 -2.54
CA THR A 25 -11.82 5.09 -2.99
C THR A 25 -12.04 4.98 -4.49
N GLU A 26 -13.30 4.90 -4.94
CA GLU A 26 -13.67 4.77 -6.34
C GLU A 26 -14.04 6.09 -7.00
N GLY A 27 -14.00 6.11 -8.33
CA GLY A 27 -14.50 7.21 -9.15
C GLY A 27 -13.78 8.54 -8.95
N GLU A 28 -14.49 9.63 -9.23
CA GLU A 28 -13.93 10.98 -9.26
C GLU A 28 -13.54 11.50 -7.87
N TYR A 29 -14.18 11.02 -6.80
CA TYR A 29 -13.86 11.42 -5.41
C TYR A 29 -12.42 11.07 -5.00
N ARG A 30 -11.81 10.10 -5.67
CA ARG A 30 -10.43 9.70 -5.44
C ARG A 30 -9.43 10.82 -5.71
N LYS A 31 -9.68 11.62 -6.75
CA LYS A 31 -8.89 12.81 -7.11
C LYS A 31 -9.19 13.97 -6.17
N LEU A 32 -10.45 14.10 -5.73
CA LEU A 32 -10.87 15.14 -4.79
C LEU A 32 -10.22 14.97 -3.40
N TYR A 33 -9.86 13.74 -3.01
CA TYR A 33 -9.14 13.47 -1.77
C TYR A 33 -7.61 13.50 -1.94
N ALA A 34 -7.08 14.58 -2.51
CA ALA A 34 -5.63 14.79 -2.67
C ALA A 34 -5.07 15.67 -1.55
N LEU A 35 -4.68 15.05 -0.43
CA LEU A 35 -4.07 15.75 0.72
C LEU A 35 -2.73 16.45 0.39
N TYR A 36 -2.09 16.07 -0.71
CA TYR A 36 -0.83 16.63 -1.18
C TYR A 36 -0.72 16.47 -2.71
N PRO A 37 0.04 17.35 -3.41
CA PRO A 37 0.23 17.26 -4.85
C PRO A 37 1.00 15.98 -5.24
N GLY A 38 0.66 15.40 -6.39
CA GLY A 38 1.32 14.17 -6.87
C GLY A 38 0.93 12.91 -6.08
N LYS A 39 -0.19 12.90 -5.35
CA LYS A 39 -0.73 11.69 -4.74
C LYS A 39 -0.90 10.60 -5.79
N ILE A 40 -0.20 9.49 -5.59
CA ILE A 40 -0.21 8.35 -6.51
C ILE A 40 -1.54 7.59 -6.47
N CYS A 41 -1.73 6.74 -7.48
CA CYS A 41 -2.89 5.87 -7.67
C CYS A 41 -4.22 6.62 -7.82
N VAL A 42 -4.26 7.94 -8.08
CA VAL A 42 -5.52 8.71 -8.21
C VAL A 42 -6.37 8.36 -9.43
N ASN A 43 -5.79 7.67 -10.42
CA ASN A 43 -6.48 7.21 -11.65
C ASN A 43 -6.63 5.68 -11.72
N ASP A 44 -6.19 4.94 -10.69
CA ASP A 44 -6.29 3.47 -10.65
C ASP A 44 -7.61 3.00 -10.01
N THR A 45 -8.10 1.85 -10.47
CA THR A 45 -9.21 1.15 -9.81
C THR A 45 -8.76 0.47 -8.50
N PRO A 46 -9.64 0.29 -7.51
CA PRO A 46 -9.28 -0.35 -6.23
C PRO A 46 -8.75 -1.78 -6.39
N GLY A 47 -9.36 -2.57 -7.27
CA GLY A 47 -8.93 -3.95 -7.56
C GLY A 47 -7.51 -3.99 -8.13
N HIS A 48 -7.18 -3.08 -9.04
CA HIS A 48 -5.84 -2.97 -9.60
C HIS A 48 -4.80 -2.60 -8.53
N CYS A 49 -5.16 -1.68 -7.62
CA CYS A 49 -4.29 -1.30 -6.51
C CYS A 49 -3.94 -2.48 -5.59
N ARG A 50 -4.92 -3.34 -5.25
CA ARG A 50 -4.69 -4.51 -4.39
C ARG A 50 -3.78 -5.53 -5.08
N ASN A 51 -4.03 -5.85 -6.34
CA ASN A 51 -3.23 -6.81 -7.09
C ASN A 51 -1.79 -6.32 -7.29
N CYS A 52 -1.62 -5.05 -7.67
CA CYS A 52 -0.30 -4.43 -7.83
C CYS A 52 0.52 -4.48 -6.54
N ILE A 53 -0.07 -4.10 -5.40
CA ILE A 53 0.62 -4.14 -4.10
C ILE A 53 0.93 -5.57 -3.66
N THR A 54 0.02 -6.52 -3.91
CA THR A 54 0.25 -7.93 -3.59
C THR A 54 1.42 -8.49 -4.38
N GLY A 55 1.50 -8.21 -5.69
CA GLY A 55 2.64 -8.59 -6.53
C GLY A 55 3.96 -8.01 -6.04
N LYS A 56 3.97 -6.72 -5.64
CA LYS A 56 5.13 -6.05 -5.05
C LYS A 56 5.59 -6.72 -3.74
N ILE A 57 4.66 -7.04 -2.84
CA ILE A 57 4.97 -7.71 -1.56
C ILE A 57 5.56 -9.10 -1.81
N ASN A 58 4.96 -9.87 -2.71
CA ASN A 58 5.44 -11.20 -3.07
C ASN A 58 6.83 -11.12 -3.72
N GLY A 59 7.07 -10.12 -4.57
CA GLY A 59 8.35 -9.88 -5.23
C GLY A 59 9.52 -9.59 -4.28
N ILE A 60 9.26 -9.13 -3.06
CA ILE A 60 10.29 -8.94 -2.02
C ILE A 60 10.36 -10.11 -1.02
N GLY A 61 9.79 -11.28 -1.37
CA GLY A 61 9.82 -12.48 -0.53
C GLY A 61 8.93 -12.39 0.71
N ARG A 62 7.95 -11.48 0.74
CA ARG A 62 6.96 -11.37 1.83
C ARG A 62 5.60 -11.90 1.40
N ARG A 63 4.69 -12.07 2.36
CA ARG A 63 3.32 -12.57 2.16
C ARG A 63 2.30 -11.56 2.69
N VAL A 64 1.18 -11.41 1.97
CA VAL A 64 -0.02 -10.73 2.48
C VAL A 64 -0.75 -11.66 3.45
N SER A 65 -1.06 -11.17 4.65
CA SER A 65 -1.79 -11.94 5.67
C SER A 65 -3.27 -12.08 5.30
N ASP A 66 -3.85 -13.26 5.55
CA ASP A 66 -5.29 -13.52 5.45
C ASP A 66 -6.06 -13.19 6.74
N GLN A 67 -5.34 -12.88 7.82
CA GLN A 67 -5.90 -12.46 9.11
C GLN A 67 -6.04 -10.93 9.17
N TYR A 68 -6.87 -10.43 10.09
CA TYR A 68 -7.10 -9.00 10.31
C TYR A 68 -5.86 -8.18 10.73
N GLY A 69 -4.75 -8.83 11.10
CA GLY A 69 -3.47 -8.14 11.30
C GLY A 69 -3.39 -7.28 12.57
N TYR A 70 -4.16 -7.62 13.62
CA TYR A 70 -4.09 -6.94 14.90
C TYR A 70 -2.70 -7.02 15.54
N ARG A 71 -2.40 -6.05 16.42
CA ARG A 71 -1.17 -6.04 17.21
C ARG A 71 -1.07 -7.33 18.04
N ASN A 72 -0.03 -8.11 17.81
CA ASN A 72 0.32 -9.24 18.64
C ASN A 72 1.41 -8.82 19.63
N LYS A 73 1.07 -8.71 20.92
CA LYS A 73 2.03 -8.39 22.00
C LYS A 73 2.87 -9.60 22.45
N ASN A 74 2.47 -10.81 22.07
CA ASN A 74 3.06 -12.06 22.55
C ASN A 74 4.02 -12.69 21.52
N LYS A 75 4.51 -11.89 20.57
CA LYS A 75 5.65 -12.33 19.74
C LYS A 75 6.90 -12.17 20.59
N ASN A 76 7.37 -13.30 21.12
CA ASN A 76 8.73 -13.44 21.64
C ASN A 76 9.75 -13.02 20.58
#